data_AF-A0A6P0LUQ3-F1
#
_entry.id   AF-A0A6P0LUQ3-F1
#
_cell.length_a   1.000
_cell.length_b   1.000
_cell.length_c   1.000
_cell.angle_alpha   90.00
_cell.angle_beta   90.00
_cell.angle_gamma   90.00
#
_symmetry.space_group_name_H-M   'P 1'
#
loop_
_entity.id
_entity.type
_entity.pdbx_description
1 polymer ?
#
loop_
_entity_poly.entity_id
_entity_poly.type
_entity_poly.pdbx_seq_one_letter_code
_entity_poly.pdbx_strand_id
1 'polypeptide(L)'
;QELDISHETLRQLEPEEQVLHLFEQAKQQGIFPSDLEIEQMRSLWEVFQANMMANYHYKPKAYPGSLLLINASQTSPAVIEDPTHGWGSLVNGDIQTHTITGDHYTIMKAPQVEGLTAELNKYLLNN
;
A
#
# COMPACT_ATOMS: atom_id res chain seq x y z
N GLN A 1 1.94 -3.17 -14.78
CA GLN A 1 3.01 -3.35 -15.78
C GLN A 1 4.24 -3.74 -14.98
N GLU A 2 4.85 -4.88 -15.29
CA GLU A 2 6.02 -5.38 -14.56
C GLU A 2 7.30 -4.92 -15.26
N LEU A 3 8.32 -4.59 -14.47
CA LEU A 3 9.66 -4.30 -14.99
C LEU A 3 10.33 -5.63 -15.33
N ASP A 4 10.75 -5.79 -16.58
CA ASP A 4 11.55 -6.94 -17.03
C ASP A 4 13.00 -6.83 -16.54
N ILE A 5 13.20 -7.00 -15.22
CA ILE A 5 14.50 -6.89 -14.57
C ILE A 5 14.68 -8.07 -13.62
N SER A 6 15.71 -8.86 -13.85
CA SER A 6 16.06 -9.99 -12.98
C SER A 6 16.54 -9.48 -11.61
N HIS A 7 16.04 -10.11 -10.54
CA HIS A 7 16.54 -9.90 -9.18
C HIS A 7 18.04 -10.23 -9.06
N GLU A 8 18.56 -11.13 -9.89
CA GLU A 8 19.99 -11.47 -9.92
C GLU A 8 20.84 -10.30 -10.46
N THR A 9 20.37 -9.65 -11.53
CA THR A 9 21.02 -8.45 -12.09
C THR A 9 21.08 -7.32 -11.07
N LEU A 10 19.99 -7.08 -10.32
CA LEU A 10 19.96 -6.05 -9.29
C LEU A 10 20.93 -6.35 -8.15
N ARG A 11 21.04 -7.62 -7.71
CA ARG A 11 21.95 -8.01 -6.62
C ARG A 11 23.43 -7.78 -6.92
N GLN A 12 23.81 -7.70 -8.19
CA GLN A 12 25.20 -7.49 -8.61
C GLN A 12 25.60 -6.02 -8.64
N LEU A 13 24.64 -5.11 -8.53
CA LEU A 13 24.85 -3.67 -8.50
C LEU A 13 24.97 -3.17 -7.06
N GLU A 14 25.75 -2.11 -6.84
CA GLU A 14 25.73 -1.41 -5.57
C GLU A 14 24.34 -0.78 -5.33
N PRO A 15 23.87 -0.62 -4.08
CA PRO A 15 22.52 -0.15 -3.80
C PRO A 15 22.15 1.18 -4.49
N GLU A 16 23.11 2.09 -4.65
CA GLU A 16 22.91 3.36 -5.35
C GLU A 16 22.76 3.20 -6.88
N GLU A 17 23.39 2.17 -7.44
CA GLU A 17 23.33 1.83 -8.86
C GLU A 17 22.05 1.05 -9.19
N GLN A 18 21.51 0.27 -8.25
CA GLN A 18 20.24 -0.44 -8.40
C GLN A 18 19.09 0.53 -8.69
N VAL A 19 18.99 1.62 -7.92
CA VAL A 19 17.92 2.62 -8.09
C VAL A 19 18.02 3.31 -9.44
N LEU A 20 19.23 3.68 -9.86
CA LEU A 20 19.46 4.29 -11.17
C LEU A 20 19.07 3.33 -12.31
N HIS A 21 19.49 2.07 -12.22
CA HIS A 21 19.17 1.07 -13.23
C HIS A 21 17.66 0.80 -13.36
N LEU A 22 16.96 0.66 -12.23
CA LEU A 22 15.51 0.52 -12.19
C LEU A 22 14.80 1.74 -12.80
N PHE A 23 15.29 2.94 -12.48
CA PHE A 23 14.73 4.19 -12.98
C PHE A 23 14.86 4.32 -14.50
N GLU A 24 16.04 4.04 -15.06
CA GLU A 24 16.28 4.11 -16.50
C GLU A 24 15.40 3.10 -17.26
N GLN A 25 15.32 1.87 -16.77
CA GLN A 25 14.45 0.84 -17.35
C GLN A 25 12.96 1.23 -17.29
N ALA A 26 12.51 1.76 -16.16
CA ALA A 26 11.12 2.21 -16.01
C ALA A 26 10.79 3.40 -16.91
N LYS A 27 11.71 4.34 -17.15
CA LYS A 27 11.53 5.41 -18.14
C LYS A 27 11.52 4.88 -19.58
N GLN A 28 12.42 3.95 -19.91
CA GLN A 28 12.49 3.34 -21.25
C GLN A 28 11.20 2.57 -21.59
N GLN A 29 10.58 1.93 -20.61
CA GLN A 29 9.34 1.18 -20.78
C GLN A 29 8.08 2.06 -20.65
N GLY A 30 8.23 3.37 -20.44
CA GLY A 30 7.11 4.32 -20.29
C GLY A 30 6.28 4.12 -19.02
N ILE A 31 6.82 3.38 -18.03
CA ILE A 31 6.16 3.16 -16.74
C ILE A 31 6.21 4.43 -15.91
N PHE A 32 7.35 5.13 -15.95
CA PHE A 32 7.50 6.42 -15.31
C PHE A 32 7.23 7.58 -16.27
N PRO A 33 6.63 8.68 -15.78
CA PRO A 33 6.52 9.92 -16.54
C PRO A 33 7.88 10.39 -17.07
N SER A 34 7.89 10.95 -18.28
CA SER A 34 9.14 11.40 -18.91
C SER A 34 9.82 12.56 -18.17
N ASP A 35 9.04 13.34 -17.43
CA ASP A 35 9.47 14.47 -16.59
C ASP A 35 9.88 14.07 -15.17
N LEU A 36 9.77 12.79 -14.80
CA LEU A 36 10.32 12.30 -13.54
C LEU A 36 11.85 12.34 -13.60
N GLU A 37 12.46 12.98 -12.61
CA GLU A 37 13.91 13.10 -12.47
C GLU A 37 14.48 12.08 -11.47
N ILE A 38 15.74 11.68 -11.67
CA ILE A 38 16.38 10.64 -10.84
C ILE A 38 16.43 11.04 -9.36
N GLU A 39 16.61 12.33 -9.04
CA GLU A 39 16.64 12.82 -7.66
C GLU A 39 15.29 12.65 -6.95
N GLN A 40 14.19 12.80 -7.68
CA GLN A 40 12.85 12.51 -7.15
C GLN A 40 12.70 11.02 -6.86
N MET A 41 13.21 10.16 -7.74
CA MET A 41 13.21 8.71 -7.51
C MET A 41 14.08 8.30 -6.31
N ARG A 42 15.26 8.90 -6.14
CA ARG A 42 16.13 8.67 -4.96
C ARG A 42 15.40 9.07 -3.67
N SER A 43 14.76 10.23 -3.66
CA SER A 43 13.97 10.69 -2.50
C SER A 43 12.81 9.74 -2.17
N LEU A 44 12.06 9.28 -3.19
CA LEU A 44 10.98 8.30 -3.00
C LEU A 44 11.51 6.95 -2.48
N TRP A 45 12.68 6.52 -2.96
CA TRP A 45 13.34 5.31 -2.49
C TRP A 45 13.75 5.40 -1.02
N GLU A 46 14.33 6.52 -0.59
CA GLU A 46 14.67 6.76 0.81
C GLU A 46 13.43 6.71 1.72
N VAL A 47 12.32 7.34 1.31
CA VAL A 47 11.05 7.28 2.04
C VAL A 47 10.52 5.85 2.10
N PHE A 48 10.61 5.09 1.00
CA PHE A 48 10.22 3.69 0.98
C PHE A 48 11.03 2.85 1.98
N GLN A 49 12.36 3.00 1.99
CA GLN A 49 13.24 2.30 2.93
C GLN A 49 12.93 2.68 4.38
N ALA A 50 12.73 3.97 4.67
CA ALA A 50 12.35 4.45 5.98
C ALA A 50 11.02 3.83 6.45
N ASN A 51 10.01 3.79 5.58
CA ASN A 51 8.72 3.18 5.88
C ASN A 51 8.84 1.67 6.12
N MET A 52 9.66 0.98 5.34
CA MET A 52 9.92 -0.46 5.54
C MET A 52 10.58 -0.73 6.88
N MET A 53 11.59 0.06 7.24
CA MET A 53 12.28 -0.07 8.53
C MET A 53 11.35 0.26 9.69
N ALA A 54 10.52 1.30 9.57
CA ALA A 54 9.52 1.63 10.57
C ALA A 54 8.50 0.49 10.74
N ASN A 55 8.00 -0.08 9.64
CA ASN A 55 7.08 -1.21 9.68
C ASN A 55 7.70 -2.44 10.35
N TYR A 56 8.93 -2.81 9.99
CA TYR A 56 9.63 -3.98 10.55
C TYR A 56 9.87 -3.86 12.06
N HIS A 57 10.21 -2.66 12.55
CA HIS A 57 10.50 -2.45 13.97
C HIS A 57 9.26 -2.12 14.81
N TYR A 58 8.12 -1.85 14.18
CA TYR A 58 6.90 -1.49 14.90
C TYR A 58 6.36 -2.67 15.70
N LYS A 59 6.16 -2.46 17.00
CA LYS A 59 5.52 -3.42 17.89
C LYS A 59 4.13 -2.90 18.26
N PRO A 60 3.05 -3.43 17.66
CA PRO A 60 1.71 -2.95 17.93
C PRO A 60 1.33 -3.20 19.39
N LYS A 61 0.54 -2.28 19.96
CA LYS A 61 -0.05 -2.39 21.29
C LYS A 61 -1.56 -2.51 21.16
N ALA A 62 -2.19 -3.02 22.21
CA ALA A 62 -3.65 -3.09 22.28
C ALA A 62 -4.27 -1.69 22.08
N TYR A 63 -5.29 -1.61 21.23
CA TYR A 63 -6.06 -0.41 20.95
C TYR A 63 -7.42 -0.51 21.64
N PRO A 64 -7.73 0.38 22.60
CA PRO A 64 -8.96 0.27 23.40
C PRO A 64 -10.22 0.76 22.67
N GLY A 65 -10.07 1.48 21.55
CA GLY A 65 -11.20 2.04 20.80
C GLY A 65 -11.79 1.04 19.80
N SER A 66 -12.88 1.44 19.15
CA SER A 66 -13.47 0.72 18.02
C SER A 66 -12.77 1.09 16.70
N LEU A 67 -12.79 0.17 15.73
CA LEU A 67 -12.16 0.32 14.42
C LEU A 67 -13.16 0.04 13.30
N LEU A 68 -13.11 0.85 12.26
CA LEU A 68 -13.76 0.60 10.97
C LEU A 68 -12.70 0.13 9.98
N LEU A 69 -12.85 -1.07 9.43
CA LEU A 69 -11.98 -1.64 8.41
C LEU A 69 -12.75 -1.75 7.09
N ILE A 70 -12.27 -1.05 6.06
CA ILE A 70 -12.86 -1.09 4.73
C ILE A 70 -11.93 -1.90 3.81
N ASN A 71 -12.39 -3.09 3.43
CA ASN A 71 -11.65 -4.07 2.66
C ASN A 71 -11.93 -3.95 1.17
N ALA A 72 -10.90 -4.19 0.36
CA ALA A 72 -11.04 -4.35 -1.08
C ALA A 72 -11.53 -5.76 -1.42
N SER A 73 -12.46 -5.90 -2.36
CA SER A 73 -13.02 -7.20 -2.75
C SER A 73 -12.03 -8.09 -3.54
N GLN A 74 -11.10 -7.47 -4.25
CA GLN A 74 -10.02 -8.13 -4.99
C GLN A 74 -8.77 -8.13 -4.10
N THR A 75 -8.66 -9.15 -3.27
CA THR A 75 -7.64 -9.24 -2.22
C THR A 75 -7.02 -10.63 -2.16
N SER A 76 -5.99 -10.79 -1.34
CA SER A 76 -5.31 -12.08 -1.16
C SER A 76 -6.20 -13.07 -0.39
N PRO A 77 -6.02 -14.39 -0.59
CA PRO A 77 -6.74 -15.42 0.19
C PRO A 77 -6.58 -15.27 1.70
N ALA A 78 -5.42 -14.83 2.19
CA ALA A 78 -5.17 -14.62 3.62
C ALA A 78 -6.12 -13.57 4.24
N VAL A 79 -6.49 -12.55 3.47
CA VAL A 79 -7.50 -11.55 3.88
C VAL A 79 -8.91 -12.14 3.90
N ILE A 80 -9.21 -13.08 3.01
CA ILE A 80 -10.51 -13.75 2.98
C ILE A 80 -10.68 -14.62 4.22
N GLU A 81 -9.60 -15.25 4.68
CA GLU A 81 -9.59 -16.09 5.89
C GLU A 81 -9.76 -15.28 7.18
N ASP A 82 -9.11 -14.12 7.28
CA ASP A 82 -9.30 -13.16 8.39
C ASP A 82 -9.72 -11.78 7.85
N PRO A 83 -11.03 -11.47 7.84
CA PRO A 83 -11.53 -10.18 7.36
C PRO A 83 -11.10 -9.01 8.25
N THR A 84 -10.52 -9.25 9.43
CA THR A 84 -9.94 -8.22 10.29
C THR A 84 -8.48 -7.93 10.00
N HIS A 85 -7.83 -8.67 9.08
CA HIS A 85 -6.42 -8.49 8.71
C HIS A 85 -5.47 -8.48 9.92
N GLY A 86 -5.73 -9.32 10.93
CA GLY A 86 -4.96 -9.40 12.17
C GLY A 86 -5.34 -8.39 13.25
N TRP A 87 -6.17 -7.38 12.95
CA TRP A 87 -6.61 -6.38 13.93
C TRP A 87 -7.44 -6.99 15.08
N GLY A 88 -8.09 -8.14 14.86
CA GLY A 88 -8.82 -8.88 15.90
C GLY A 88 -7.99 -9.23 17.13
N SER A 89 -6.67 -9.31 17.00
CA SER A 89 -5.75 -9.59 18.13
C SER A 89 -5.32 -8.34 18.92
N LEU A 90 -5.59 -7.15 18.39
CA LEU A 90 -5.09 -5.88 18.92
C LEU A 90 -6.19 -4.95 19.41
N VAL A 91 -7.41 -5.04 18.86
CA VAL A 91 -8.50 -4.13 19.17
C VAL A 91 -9.37 -4.72 20.29
N ASN A 92 -9.58 -3.95 21.36
CA ASN A 92 -10.47 -4.34 22.46
C ASN A 92 -11.90 -3.81 22.31
N GLY A 93 -12.11 -2.83 21.43
CA GLY A 93 -13.44 -2.34 21.06
C GLY A 93 -14.06 -3.14 19.91
N ASP A 94 -15.12 -2.59 19.31
CA ASP A 94 -15.78 -3.22 18.17
C ASP A 94 -14.94 -3.05 16.90
N ILE A 95 -14.85 -4.10 16.08
CA ILE A 95 -14.31 -4.02 14.72
C ILE A 95 -15.47 -4.16 13.74
N GLN A 96 -15.74 -3.11 12.97
CA GLN A 96 -16.72 -3.12 11.88
C GLN A 96 -15.97 -3.31 10.57
N THR A 97 -16.29 -4.35 9.81
CA THR A 97 -15.65 -4.65 8.52
C THR A 97 -16.63 -4.45 7.38
N HIS A 98 -16.24 -3.74 6.32
CA HIS A 98 -17.04 -3.59 5.10
C HIS A 98 -16.20 -3.83 3.87
N THR A 99 -16.74 -4.56 2.89
CA THR A 99 -16.03 -4.84 1.64
C THR A 99 -16.56 -3.96 0.52
N ILE A 100 -15.68 -3.28 -0.20
CA ILE A 100 -15.98 -2.47 -1.39
C ILE A 100 -15.30 -3.05 -2.63
N THR A 101 -15.87 -2.76 -3.80
CA THR A 101 -15.34 -3.27 -5.07
C THR A 101 -13.99 -2.65 -5.41
N GLY A 102 -13.03 -3.49 -5.79
CA GLY A 102 -11.69 -3.07 -6.24
C GLY A 102 -10.59 -3.88 -5.56
N ASP A 103 -9.36 -3.58 -5.92
CA ASP A 103 -8.13 -4.02 -5.24
C ASP A 103 -7.58 -2.94 -4.30
N HIS A 104 -6.46 -3.22 -3.63
CA HIS A 104 -5.81 -2.29 -2.70
C HIS A 104 -5.54 -0.89 -3.28
N TYR A 105 -5.33 -0.77 -4.59
CA TYR A 105 -4.99 0.49 -5.25
C TYR A 105 -6.21 1.20 -5.84
N THR A 106 -7.11 0.44 -6.45
CA THR A 106 -8.26 0.97 -7.19
C THR A 106 -9.32 1.52 -6.24
N ILE A 107 -9.46 1.00 -5.01
CA ILE A 107 -10.37 1.58 -4.01
C ILE A 107 -10.11 3.06 -3.68
N MET A 108 -8.91 3.56 -3.98
CA MET A 108 -8.52 4.97 -3.79
C MET A 108 -8.73 5.84 -5.04
N LYS A 109 -9.27 5.28 -6.13
CA LYS A 109 -9.42 5.96 -7.43
C LYS A 109 -10.85 5.85 -7.96
N ALA A 110 -11.23 6.78 -8.82
CA ALA A 110 -12.51 6.70 -9.50
C ALA A 110 -12.55 5.47 -10.45
N PRO A 111 -13.70 4.77 -10.55
CA PRO A 111 -14.95 5.04 -9.83
C PRO A 111 -15.02 4.44 -8.42
N GLN A 112 -14.15 3.51 -8.04
CA GLN A 112 -14.29 2.73 -6.80
C GLN A 112 -14.22 3.56 -5.51
N VAL A 113 -13.54 4.72 -5.53
CA VAL A 113 -13.47 5.66 -4.39
C VAL A 113 -14.85 6.16 -3.94
N GLU A 114 -15.86 6.11 -4.79
CA GLU A 114 -17.25 6.43 -4.43
C GLU A 114 -17.79 5.46 -3.37
N GLY A 115 -17.45 4.17 -3.48
CA GLY A 115 -17.82 3.17 -2.47
C GLY A 115 -17.13 3.43 -1.12
N LEU A 116 -15.85 3.79 -1.15
CA LEU A 116 -15.08 4.15 0.04
C LEU A 116 -15.70 5.36 0.76
N THR A 117 -16.00 6.43 0.02
CA THR A 117 -16.56 7.66 0.59
C THR A 117 -17.99 7.47 1.10
N ALA A 118 -18.81 6.69 0.39
CA ALA A 118 -20.16 6.34 0.85
C ALA A 118 -20.12 5.61 2.20
N GLU A 119 -19.17 4.71 2.41
CA GLU A 119 -19.03 3.99 3.68
C GLU A 119 -18.51 4.90 4.79
N LEU A 120 -17.46 5.68 4.53
CA LEU A 120 -16.91 6.64 5.51
C LEU A 120 -17.96 7.65 5.99
N ASN A 121 -18.80 8.16 5.08
CA ASN A 121 -19.81 9.16 5.40
C ASN A 121 -20.85 8.68 6.42
N LYS A 122 -21.16 7.38 6.48
CA LYS A 122 -22.08 6.82 7.49
C LYS A 122 -21.58 7.01 8.92
N TYR A 123 -20.26 7.10 9.10
CA TYR A 123 -19.60 7.24 10.40
C TYR A 123 -19.16 8.69 10.69
N LEU A 124 -18.92 9.50 9.66
CA LEU A 124 -18.44 10.88 9.81
C LEU A 124 -19.55 11.94 9.80
N LEU A 125 -20.68 11.67 9.14
CA LEU A 125 -21.75 12.66 8.96
C LEU A 125 -22.97 12.46 9.88
N ASN A 126 -22.98 11.40 10.70
CA ASN A 126 -24.04 11.12 11.67
C ASN A 126 -23.63 11.45 13.11
N ASN A 127 -23.12 12.67 13.33
CA ASN A 127 -23.00 13.28 14.67
C ASN A 127 -24.12 14.30 14.88
#